data_AF-A0A7J9XNF3-F1
#
_entry.id   AF-A0A7J9XNF3-F1
#
_cell.length_a   1.000
_cell.length_b   1.000
_cell.length_c   1.000
_cell.angle_alpha   90.00
_cell.angle_beta   90.00
_cell.angle_gamma   90.00
#
_symmetry.space_group_name_H-M   'P 1'
#
loop_
_entity.id
_entity.type
_entity.pdbx_description
1 polymer ?
#
loop_
_entity_poly.entity_id
_entity_poly.type
_entity_poly.pdbx_seq_one_letter_code
_entity_poly.pdbx_strand_id
1 'polypeptide(L)'
;MTRVPFLDLPGSNAGLRDELDIAWKSVLAHGGFVGGPEVERFEHDFAAYCDAAACVGVANGTDALELILSGLGIGRGDEVVVPANTFIATAEAVCAVGARPRFVDVAPDTLLVDPDAVEAAITPSTVAVMGVHLYGQMAETGRLTAIADRHGIAFIEDAAQAHGALDDGRRAGSVGVAAGFSFYPGKNLGALGDGGAVVTSDLALAERIRSIANHGRSATARQQHDRLGRNSRLDSIQAAVLAVKLAALDGGNAQRAAAMATYRELLPDGCVPVSVRPGAEPVYHLAVVQVDDRRRVGEALDAAGIGWGVHYPIPCHRQPAFGISRDRLPVAERAAGRILSLPMSPTLRADQAARVCDVLRGAL
;
A
#
# COMPACT_ATOMS: atom_id res chain seq x y z
N MET A 1 -15.64 7.40 29.46
CA MET A 1 -14.60 6.42 29.07
C MET A 1 -13.77 7.03 27.94
N THR A 2 -12.44 6.86 27.95
CA THR A 2 -11.54 7.45 26.95
C THR A 2 -11.75 6.77 25.59
N ARG A 3 -12.06 7.53 24.53
CA ARG A 3 -12.22 6.99 23.17
C ARG A 3 -10.88 6.46 22.65
N VAL A 4 -10.88 5.32 21.93
CA VAL A 4 -9.69 4.82 21.20
C VAL A 4 -10.02 4.91 19.71
N PRO A 5 -9.49 5.91 18.97
CA PRO A 5 -9.76 6.04 17.55
C PRO A 5 -9.13 4.89 16.76
N PHE A 6 -9.72 4.51 15.63
CA PHE A 6 -9.13 3.51 14.72
C PHE A 6 -7.75 3.95 14.19
N LEU A 7 -7.64 5.24 13.85
CA LEU A 7 -6.41 5.92 13.45
C LEU A 7 -6.41 7.36 13.99
N ASP A 8 -5.31 7.78 14.61
CA ASP A 8 -5.15 9.12 15.18
C ASP A 8 -4.21 10.00 14.34
N LEU A 9 -4.74 10.54 13.25
CA LEU A 9 -4.02 11.49 12.39
C LEU A 9 -3.73 12.82 13.08
N PRO A 10 -4.65 13.42 13.87
CA PRO A 10 -4.36 14.65 14.61
C PRO A 10 -3.16 14.48 15.54
N GLY A 11 -3.11 13.39 16.33
CA GLY A 11 -1.98 13.11 17.21
C GLY A 11 -0.68 12.88 16.44
N SER A 12 -0.74 12.12 15.33
CA SER A 12 0.44 11.87 14.49
C SER A 12 1.02 13.15 13.87
N ASN A 13 0.16 14.11 13.50
CA ASN A 13 0.59 15.39 12.94
C ASN A 13 1.03 16.40 14.02
N ALA A 14 0.52 16.30 15.25
CA ALA A 14 0.80 17.26 16.32
C ALA A 14 2.29 17.33 16.67
N GLY A 15 2.99 16.19 16.65
CA GLY A 15 4.43 16.11 16.91
C GLY A 15 5.32 16.71 15.83
N LEU A 16 4.77 16.98 14.64
CA LEU A 16 5.49 17.54 13.48
C LEU A 16 4.94 18.93 13.10
N ARG A 17 4.13 19.54 13.97
CA ARG A 17 3.30 20.69 13.59
C ARG A 17 4.13 21.88 13.13
N ASP A 18 5.23 22.17 13.81
CA ASP A 18 6.07 23.33 13.53
C ASP A 18 6.81 23.17 12.19
N GLU A 19 7.37 21.99 11.93
CA GLU A 19 8.04 21.66 10.67
C GLU A 19 7.05 21.65 9.51
N LEU A 20 5.86 21.05 9.71
CA LEU A 20 4.78 21.10 8.74
C LEU A 20 4.37 22.54 8.47
N ASP A 21 4.30 23.39 9.51
CA ASP A 21 3.92 24.78 9.40
C ASP A 21 4.95 25.63 8.63
N ILE A 22 6.22 25.29 8.73
CA ILE A 22 7.29 25.90 7.92
C ILE A 22 7.16 25.47 6.46
N ALA A 23 6.94 24.17 6.22
CA ALA A 23 6.88 23.60 4.87
C ALA A 23 5.79 24.24 3.99
N TRP A 24 4.53 24.29 4.43
CA TRP A 24 3.46 24.88 3.61
C TRP A 24 3.58 26.40 3.45
N LYS A 25 4.08 27.13 4.48
CA LYS A 25 4.33 28.57 4.38
C LYS A 25 5.39 28.88 3.35
N SER A 26 6.42 28.04 3.23
CA SER A 26 7.45 28.17 2.20
C SER A 26 6.84 28.05 0.81
N VAL A 27 6.06 26.98 0.55
CA VAL A 27 5.39 26.77 -0.74
C VAL A 27 4.43 27.91 -1.09
N LEU A 28 3.66 28.37 -0.11
CA LEU A 28 2.74 29.50 -0.27
C LEU A 28 3.48 30.80 -0.62
N ALA A 29 4.67 31.03 -0.06
CA ALA A 29 5.43 32.25 -0.28
C ALA A 29 6.02 32.35 -1.70
N HIS A 30 6.48 31.24 -2.29
CA HIS A 30 7.06 31.26 -3.64
C HIS A 30 6.04 30.93 -4.76
N GLY A 31 4.87 30.36 -4.43
CA GLY A 31 3.76 30.17 -5.37
C GLY A 31 3.94 29.06 -6.42
N GLY A 32 4.96 28.21 -6.25
CA GLY A 32 5.21 27.06 -7.11
C GLY A 32 4.45 25.84 -6.61
N PHE A 33 3.21 25.65 -7.08
CA PHE A 33 2.33 24.58 -6.58
C PHE A 33 2.41 23.26 -7.36
N VAL A 34 3.03 23.27 -8.55
CA VAL A 34 3.12 22.12 -9.45
C VAL A 34 4.57 21.89 -9.86
N GLY A 35 5.12 20.74 -9.48
CA GLY A 35 6.54 20.41 -9.70
C GLY A 35 7.47 21.26 -8.83
N GLY A 36 8.68 21.52 -9.31
CA GLY A 36 9.64 22.37 -8.60
C GLY A 36 10.40 21.63 -7.49
N PRO A 37 11.18 22.38 -6.69
CA PRO A 37 12.21 21.82 -5.84
C PRO A 37 11.69 20.91 -4.72
N GLU A 38 10.47 21.13 -4.22
CA GLU A 38 9.86 20.28 -3.19
C GLU A 38 9.60 18.87 -3.73
N VAL A 39 9.08 18.77 -4.97
CA VAL A 39 8.82 17.49 -5.63
C VAL A 39 10.12 16.81 -5.98
N GLU A 40 11.07 17.53 -6.58
CA GLU A 40 12.39 16.98 -6.96
C GLU A 40 13.16 16.44 -5.74
N ARG A 41 13.15 17.19 -4.64
CA ARG A 41 13.79 16.76 -3.39
C ARG A 41 13.08 15.55 -2.79
N PHE A 42 11.75 15.57 -2.70
CA PHE A 42 11.01 14.43 -2.17
C PHE A 42 11.23 13.17 -3.02
N GLU A 43 11.21 13.28 -4.35
CA GLU A 43 11.50 12.18 -5.25
C GLU A 43 12.91 11.61 -5.00
N HIS A 44 13.92 12.47 -4.90
CA HIS A 44 15.28 12.05 -4.58
C HIS A 44 15.35 11.31 -3.24
N ASP A 45 14.82 11.92 -2.17
CA ASP A 45 14.91 11.37 -0.81
C ASP A 45 14.09 10.07 -0.67
N PHE A 46 12.95 9.98 -1.34
CA PHE A 46 12.10 8.78 -1.32
C PHE A 46 12.67 7.64 -2.17
N ALA A 47 13.30 7.93 -3.31
CA ALA A 47 14.04 6.93 -4.09
C ALA A 47 15.19 6.33 -3.26
N ALA A 48 15.98 7.20 -2.62
CA ALA A 48 17.05 6.78 -1.72
C ALA A 48 16.52 5.97 -0.53
N TYR A 49 15.42 6.42 0.09
CA TYR A 49 14.77 5.67 1.17
C TYR A 49 14.34 4.28 0.72
N CYS A 50 13.79 4.14 -0.49
CA CYS A 50 13.32 2.87 -1.06
C CYS A 50 14.43 2.00 -1.69
N ASP A 51 15.70 2.38 -1.57
CA ASP A 51 16.83 1.70 -2.24
C ASP A 51 16.64 1.55 -3.78
N ALA A 52 16.00 2.54 -4.41
CA ALA A 52 15.71 2.59 -5.83
C ALA A 52 16.48 3.72 -6.54
N ALA A 53 16.73 3.59 -7.85
CA ALA A 53 17.48 4.61 -8.59
C ALA A 53 16.65 5.87 -8.91
N ALA A 54 15.33 5.75 -9.02
CA ALA A 54 14.45 6.85 -9.38
C ALA A 54 13.08 6.78 -8.68
N CYS A 55 12.49 7.95 -8.46
CA CYS A 55 11.11 8.13 -8.00
C CYS A 55 10.39 9.13 -8.92
N VAL A 56 9.10 8.89 -9.18
CA VAL A 56 8.21 9.80 -9.90
C VAL A 56 6.97 10.04 -9.03
N GLY A 57 6.80 11.26 -8.54
CA GLY A 57 5.64 11.68 -7.76
C GLY A 57 4.40 11.83 -8.65
N VAL A 58 3.30 11.15 -8.26
CA VAL A 58 2.05 11.07 -9.02
C VAL A 58 0.86 11.40 -8.12
N ALA A 59 -0.34 11.48 -8.71
CA ALA A 59 -1.51 11.99 -7.99
C ALA A 59 -2.00 11.07 -6.86
N ASN A 60 -1.89 9.75 -7.01
CA ASN A 60 -2.33 8.76 -6.02
C ASN A 60 -1.70 7.38 -6.29
N GLY A 61 -1.97 6.41 -5.42
CA GLY A 61 -1.44 5.04 -5.56
C GLY A 61 -2.05 4.22 -6.70
N THR A 62 -3.32 4.45 -7.05
CA THR A 62 -3.95 3.79 -8.21
C THR A 62 -3.29 4.25 -9.50
N ASP A 63 -3.10 5.57 -9.65
CA ASP A 63 -2.37 6.16 -10.77
C ASP A 63 -0.94 5.63 -10.85
N ALA A 64 -0.26 5.42 -9.71
CA ALA A 64 1.09 4.85 -9.69
C ALA A 64 1.10 3.46 -10.36
N LEU A 65 0.18 2.57 -9.99
CA LEU A 65 0.07 1.24 -10.58
C LEU A 65 -0.31 1.30 -12.06
N GLU A 66 -1.29 2.14 -12.43
CA GLU A 66 -1.71 2.29 -13.82
C GLU A 66 -0.59 2.85 -14.71
N LEU A 67 0.20 3.79 -14.19
CA LEU A 67 1.34 4.37 -14.89
C LEU A 67 2.49 3.38 -15.04
N ILE A 68 2.75 2.51 -14.04
CA ILE A 68 3.71 1.41 -14.18
C ILE A 68 3.30 0.49 -15.33
N LEU A 69 2.04 0.03 -15.33
CA LEU A 69 1.51 -0.84 -16.37
C LEU A 69 1.58 -0.19 -17.76
N SER A 70 1.15 1.08 -17.87
CA SER A 70 1.23 1.85 -19.10
C SER A 70 2.68 2.06 -19.57
N GLY A 71 3.59 2.31 -18.62
CA GLY A 71 5.02 2.45 -18.87
C GLY A 71 5.65 1.17 -19.38
N LEU A 72 5.22 0.01 -18.89
CA LEU A 72 5.63 -1.30 -19.40
C LEU A 72 4.99 -1.66 -20.75
N GLY A 73 4.03 -0.86 -21.22
CA GLY A 73 3.29 -1.13 -22.46
C GLY A 73 2.22 -2.22 -22.31
N ILE A 74 1.84 -2.55 -21.07
CA ILE A 74 0.81 -3.54 -20.76
C ILE A 74 -0.57 -2.95 -21.07
N GLY A 75 -1.43 -3.73 -21.73
CA GLY A 75 -2.79 -3.29 -22.03
C GLY A 75 -3.68 -4.38 -22.63
N ARG A 76 -4.47 -4.01 -23.64
CA ARG A 76 -5.48 -4.90 -24.24
C ARG A 76 -4.85 -6.20 -24.79
N GLY A 77 -5.37 -7.33 -24.32
CA GLY A 77 -4.91 -8.66 -24.69
C GLY A 77 -4.02 -9.30 -23.63
N ASP A 78 -3.47 -8.49 -22.74
CA ASP A 78 -2.61 -8.96 -21.66
C ASP A 78 -3.40 -9.39 -20.43
N GLU A 79 -2.78 -10.24 -19.63
CA GLU A 79 -3.25 -10.68 -18.32
C GLU A 79 -2.24 -10.34 -17.24
N VAL A 80 -2.73 -9.80 -16.12
CA VAL A 80 -1.92 -9.49 -14.93
C VAL A 80 -2.44 -10.29 -13.75
N VAL A 81 -1.58 -11.09 -13.12
CA VAL A 81 -1.93 -11.85 -11.92
C VAL A 81 -1.98 -10.91 -10.71
N VAL A 82 -3.08 -10.95 -9.96
CA VAL A 82 -3.34 -10.10 -8.79
C VAL A 82 -3.92 -10.92 -7.63
N PRO A 83 -3.57 -10.66 -6.35
CA PRO A 83 -4.22 -11.34 -5.24
C PRO A 83 -5.69 -10.96 -5.14
N ALA A 84 -6.55 -11.90 -4.75
CA ALA A 84 -7.97 -11.62 -4.50
C ALA A 84 -8.21 -10.83 -3.21
N ASN A 85 -7.34 -11.02 -2.20
CA ASN A 85 -7.37 -10.23 -0.97
C ASN A 85 -6.48 -9.00 -1.10
N THR A 86 -6.99 -7.96 -1.75
CA THR A 86 -6.35 -6.65 -1.87
C THR A 86 -7.41 -5.55 -2.00
N PHE A 87 -6.97 -4.30 -1.98
CA PHE A 87 -7.83 -3.18 -2.33
C PHE A 87 -8.16 -3.20 -3.82
N ILE A 88 -9.39 -2.78 -4.16
CA ILE A 88 -9.88 -2.78 -5.54
C ILE A 88 -8.95 -2.04 -6.52
N ALA A 89 -8.23 -1.01 -6.07
CA ALA A 89 -7.29 -0.22 -6.88
C ALA A 89 -6.24 -1.06 -7.61
N THR A 90 -5.75 -2.14 -7.00
CA THR A 90 -4.75 -3.04 -7.60
C THR A 90 -5.27 -3.62 -8.92
N ALA A 91 -6.50 -4.14 -8.93
CA ALA A 91 -7.13 -4.72 -10.11
C ALA A 91 -7.78 -3.67 -11.02
N GLU A 92 -8.23 -2.55 -10.45
CA GLU A 92 -8.75 -1.41 -11.21
C GLU A 92 -7.68 -0.81 -12.14
N ALA A 93 -6.43 -0.67 -11.67
CA ALA A 93 -5.32 -0.20 -12.48
C ALA A 93 -5.05 -1.13 -13.69
N VAL A 94 -5.19 -2.44 -13.50
CA VAL A 94 -5.08 -3.44 -14.59
C VAL A 94 -6.19 -3.24 -15.63
N CYS A 95 -7.43 -3.09 -15.16
CA CYS A 95 -8.57 -2.82 -16.04
C CYS A 95 -8.44 -1.47 -16.78
N ALA A 96 -7.90 -0.45 -16.11
CA ALA A 96 -7.77 0.91 -16.66
C ALA A 96 -6.84 0.97 -17.88
N VAL A 97 -5.78 0.16 -17.90
CA VAL A 97 -4.91 0.00 -19.09
C VAL A 97 -5.50 -0.94 -20.15
N GLY A 98 -6.66 -1.53 -19.88
CA GLY A 98 -7.36 -2.46 -20.76
C GLY A 98 -6.88 -3.92 -20.68
N ALA A 99 -5.98 -4.24 -19.75
CA ALA A 99 -5.56 -5.60 -19.45
C ALA A 99 -6.61 -6.33 -18.58
N ARG A 100 -6.49 -7.66 -18.49
CA ARG A 100 -7.39 -8.49 -17.67
C ARG A 100 -6.72 -8.85 -16.33
N PRO A 101 -7.34 -8.55 -15.18
CA PRO A 101 -6.86 -9.08 -13.91
C PRO A 101 -7.17 -10.58 -13.81
N ARG A 102 -6.17 -11.37 -13.42
CA ARG A 102 -6.35 -12.77 -13.02
C ARG A 102 -6.16 -12.91 -11.53
N PHE A 103 -7.25 -13.18 -10.84
CA PHE A 103 -7.24 -13.31 -9.39
C PHE A 103 -6.67 -14.65 -8.95
N VAL A 104 -5.77 -14.61 -7.97
CA VAL A 104 -5.24 -15.79 -7.28
C VAL A 104 -5.52 -15.70 -5.79
N ASP A 105 -5.48 -16.85 -5.12
CA ASP A 105 -5.72 -16.92 -3.68
C ASP A 105 -4.49 -16.42 -2.88
N VAL A 106 -4.65 -16.37 -1.57
CA VAL A 106 -3.64 -15.90 -0.63
C VAL A 106 -3.25 -16.97 0.37
N ALA A 107 -2.09 -16.83 1.00
CA ALA A 107 -1.67 -17.72 2.08
C ALA A 107 -2.58 -17.55 3.32
N PRO A 108 -3.01 -18.63 3.98
CA PRO A 108 -4.04 -18.60 5.03
C PRO A 108 -3.63 -17.91 6.33
N ASP A 109 -2.33 -17.82 6.58
CA ASP A 109 -1.71 -17.27 7.77
C ASP A 109 -1.41 -15.77 7.63
N THR A 110 -0.86 -15.37 6.48
CA THR A 110 -0.44 -13.98 6.23
C THR A 110 -1.44 -13.16 5.42
N LEU A 111 -2.32 -13.85 4.68
CA LEU A 111 -3.26 -13.26 3.73
C LEU A 111 -2.62 -12.43 2.60
N LEU A 112 -1.32 -12.63 2.37
CA LEU A 112 -0.55 -12.15 1.22
C LEU A 112 -0.69 -13.12 0.06
N VAL A 113 -0.42 -12.66 -1.17
CA VAL A 113 -0.46 -13.50 -2.37
C VAL A 113 0.35 -14.79 -2.18
N ASP A 114 -0.24 -15.93 -2.53
CA ASP A 114 0.44 -17.23 -2.48
C ASP A 114 1.27 -17.42 -3.75
N PRO A 115 2.62 -17.54 -3.67
CA PRO A 115 3.46 -17.75 -4.84
C PRO A 115 3.12 -19.03 -5.63
N ASP A 116 2.67 -20.10 -4.96
CA ASP A 116 2.28 -21.34 -5.66
C ASP A 116 1.00 -21.13 -6.47
N ALA A 117 0.04 -20.36 -5.93
CA ALA A 117 -1.16 -19.98 -6.66
C ALA A 117 -0.84 -19.05 -7.85
N VAL A 118 0.17 -18.18 -7.73
CA VAL A 118 0.68 -17.35 -8.83
C VAL A 118 1.26 -18.21 -9.94
N GLU A 119 2.20 -19.12 -9.63
CA GLU A 119 2.87 -19.96 -10.63
C GLU A 119 1.84 -20.83 -11.39
N ALA A 120 0.86 -21.40 -10.68
CA ALA A 120 -0.24 -22.16 -11.28
C ALA A 120 -1.20 -21.33 -12.16
N ALA A 121 -1.25 -20.01 -11.96
CA ALA A 121 -2.14 -19.12 -12.70
C ALA A 121 -1.52 -18.53 -13.97
N ILE A 122 -0.23 -18.74 -14.23
CA ILE A 122 0.42 -18.20 -15.42
C ILE A 122 -0.11 -18.88 -16.70
N THR A 123 -0.38 -18.08 -17.72
CA THR A 123 -0.75 -18.51 -19.07
C THR A 123 0.10 -17.81 -20.13
N PRO A 124 0.00 -18.20 -21.41
CA PRO A 124 0.67 -17.47 -22.49
C PRO A 124 0.28 -16.00 -22.63
N SER A 125 -0.84 -15.56 -22.04
CA SER A 125 -1.26 -14.15 -22.02
C SER A 125 -0.78 -13.40 -20.78
N THR A 126 -0.19 -14.08 -19.80
CA THR A 126 0.29 -13.43 -18.57
C THR A 126 1.58 -12.67 -18.87
N VAL A 127 1.58 -11.37 -18.57
CA VAL A 127 2.74 -10.49 -18.80
C VAL A 127 3.29 -9.89 -17.51
N ALA A 128 2.52 -9.94 -16.43
CA ALA A 128 2.96 -9.45 -15.13
C ALA A 128 2.24 -10.15 -13.96
N VAL A 129 2.88 -10.10 -12.80
CA VAL A 129 2.28 -10.37 -11.49
C VAL A 129 2.43 -9.13 -10.62
N MET A 130 1.36 -8.72 -9.95
CA MET A 130 1.36 -7.63 -8.98
C MET A 130 1.29 -8.20 -7.57
N GLY A 131 2.40 -8.13 -6.84
CA GLY A 131 2.47 -8.56 -5.45
C GLY A 131 2.13 -7.41 -4.51
N VAL A 132 1.03 -7.55 -3.77
CA VAL A 132 0.58 -6.53 -2.82
C VAL A 132 1.23 -6.77 -1.46
N HIS A 133 1.90 -5.74 -0.95
CA HIS A 133 2.47 -5.73 0.38
C HIS A 133 1.41 -5.32 1.40
N LEU A 134 0.53 -6.26 1.71
CA LEU A 134 -0.72 -6.01 2.42
C LEU A 134 -0.51 -5.82 3.93
N TYR A 135 -1.28 -4.91 4.53
CA TYR A 135 -1.27 -4.58 5.96
C TYR A 135 0.07 -4.06 6.50
N GLY A 136 1.04 -3.78 5.63
CA GLY A 136 2.38 -3.36 5.99
C GLY A 136 3.41 -4.47 6.04
N GLN A 137 3.07 -5.67 5.58
CA GLN A 137 4.04 -6.75 5.38
C GLN A 137 4.27 -6.97 3.87
N MET A 138 5.53 -7.13 3.46
CA MET A 138 5.86 -7.48 2.08
C MET A 138 5.39 -8.90 1.74
N ALA A 139 4.92 -9.07 0.50
CA ALA A 139 4.69 -10.37 -0.11
C ALA A 139 6.00 -11.17 -0.16
N GLU A 140 5.97 -12.47 -0.49
CA GLU A 140 7.18 -13.29 -0.62
C GLU A 140 7.98 -12.93 -1.89
N THR A 141 8.69 -11.80 -1.80
CA THR A 141 9.26 -11.14 -2.98
C THR A 141 10.33 -12.00 -3.63
N GLY A 142 11.14 -12.72 -2.86
CA GLY A 142 12.13 -13.66 -3.39
C GLY A 142 11.53 -14.74 -4.30
N ARG A 143 10.41 -15.37 -3.89
CA ARG A 143 9.73 -16.38 -4.72
C ARG A 143 8.99 -15.76 -5.89
N LEU A 144 8.33 -14.62 -5.69
CA LEU A 144 7.61 -13.92 -6.76
C LEU A 144 8.56 -13.46 -7.87
N THR A 145 9.73 -12.91 -7.51
CA THR A 145 10.79 -12.59 -8.48
C THR A 145 11.27 -13.82 -9.21
N ALA A 146 11.55 -14.93 -8.51
CA ALA A 146 12.01 -16.17 -9.15
C ALA A 146 10.98 -16.75 -10.15
N ILE A 147 9.69 -16.66 -9.82
CA ILE A 147 8.60 -17.06 -10.74
C ILE A 147 8.57 -16.11 -11.94
N ALA A 148 8.61 -14.80 -11.70
CA ALA A 148 8.57 -13.79 -12.75
C ALA A 148 9.72 -13.99 -13.76
N ASP A 149 10.94 -14.18 -13.28
CA ASP A 149 12.13 -14.45 -14.10
C ASP A 149 11.99 -15.74 -14.91
N ARG A 150 11.52 -16.84 -14.28
CA ARG A 150 11.35 -18.14 -14.94
C ARG A 150 10.38 -18.06 -16.13
N HIS A 151 9.34 -17.24 -16.00
CA HIS A 151 8.28 -17.10 -16.99
C HIS A 151 8.47 -15.89 -17.92
N GLY A 152 9.49 -15.06 -17.70
CA GLY A 152 9.74 -13.86 -18.50
C GLY A 152 8.62 -12.81 -18.38
N ILE A 153 8.01 -12.68 -17.20
CA ILE A 153 6.95 -11.71 -16.90
C ILE A 153 7.44 -10.66 -15.90
N ALA A 154 6.80 -9.49 -15.83
CA ALA A 154 7.17 -8.45 -14.87
C ALA A 154 6.65 -8.75 -13.45
N PHE A 155 7.49 -8.58 -12.44
CA PHE A 155 7.04 -8.47 -11.04
C PHE A 155 6.86 -7.00 -10.67
N ILE A 156 5.64 -6.60 -10.33
CA ILE A 156 5.29 -5.24 -9.90
C ILE A 156 4.91 -5.27 -8.42
N GLU A 157 5.47 -4.38 -7.62
CA GLU A 157 5.11 -4.25 -6.21
C GLU A 157 3.95 -3.24 -6.06
N ASP A 158 2.85 -3.67 -5.45
CA ASP A 158 1.88 -2.75 -4.86
C ASP A 158 2.27 -2.54 -3.40
N ALA A 159 3.04 -1.48 -3.17
CA ALA A 159 3.62 -1.12 -1.87
C ALA A 159 2.78 -0.05 -1.14
N ALA A 160 1.54 0.18 -1.56
CA ALA A 160 0.67 1.24 -1.03
C ALA A 160 0.39 1.12 0.48
N GLN A 161 0.71 0.00 1.13
CA GLN A 161 0.54 -0.22 2.56
C GLN A 161 1.86 -0.48 3.29
N ALA A 162 3.03 -0.42 2.64
CA ALA A 162 4.27 -1.00 3.16
C ALA A 162 5.47 -0.03 3.19
N HIS A 163 5.22 1.26 3.42
CA HIS A 163 6.25 2.30 3.52
C HIS A 163 7.29 1.97 4.59
N GLY A 164 8.47 1.50 4.17
CA GLY A 164 9.57 1.12 5.05
C GLY A 164 9.61 -0.35 5.49
N ALA A 165 8.71 -1.19 4.99
CA ALA A 165 8.76 -2.63 5.29
C ALA A 165 9.98 -3.29 4.62
N LEU A 166 10.51 -4.34 5.25
CA LEU A 166 11.59 -5.15 4.70
C LEU A 166 11.17 -6.61 4.51
N ASP A 167 11.78 -7.27 3.53
CA ASP A 167 11.74 -8.72 3.28
C ASP A 167 13.17 -9.18 3.02
N ASP A 168 13.72 -9.99 3.92
CA ASP A 168 15.12 -10.44 3.89
C ASP A 168 16.12 -9.28 3.71
N GLY A 169 15.87 -8.18 4.43
CA GLY A 169 16.69 -6.97 4.42
C GLY A 169 16.51 -6.07 3.19
N ARG A 170 15.66 -6.45 2.22
CA ARG A 170 15.32 -5.60 1.07
C ARG A 170 14.07 -4.80 1.36
N ARG A 171 14.08 -3.52 1.00
CA ARG A 171 12.96 -2.63 1.27
C ARG A 171 11.86 -2.74 0.22
N ALA A 172 10.62 -2.59 0.65
CA ALA A 172 9.48 -2.39 -0.23
C ALA A 172 9.81 -1.27 -1.23
N GLY A 173 9.64 -1.55 -2.52
CA GLY A 173 10.01 -0.63 -3.59
C GLY A 173 11.28 -0.99 -4.36
N SER A 174 12.11 -1.88 -3.81
CA SER A 174 13.43 -2.21 -4.37
C SER A 174 13.49 -3.56 -5.09
N VAL A 175 12.38 -4.31 -5.18
CA VAL A 175 12.43 -5.73 -5.55
C VAL A 175 11.94 -6.03 -6.95
N GLY A 176 10.77 -5.52 -7.30
CA GLY A 176 10.18 -5.67 -8.63
C GLY A 176 10.82 -4.77 -9.67
N VAL A 177 10.25 -4.78 -10.88
CA VAL A 177 10.65 -3.86 -11.95
C VAL A 177 10.28 -2.42 -11.60
N ALA A 178 9.21 -2.24 -10.82
CA ALA A 178 8.77 -0.96 -10.25
C ALA A 178 7.78 -1.22 -9.11
N ALA A 179 7.60 -0.22 -8.25
CA ALA A 179 6.63 -0.25 -7.18
C ALA A 179 5.75 1.00 -7.13
N GLY A 180 4.47 0.79 -6.86
CA GLY A 180 3.51 1.86 -6.63
C GLY A 180 3.30 2.12 -5.13
N PHE A 181 3.39 3.38 -4.73
CA PHE A 181 3.09 3.84 -3.37
C PHE A 181 1.89 4.78 -3.35
N SER A 182 1.13 4.72 -2.27
CA SER A 182 0.04 5.64 -1.96
C SER A 182 0.45 6.48 -0.76
N PHE A 183 0.29 7.79 -0.88
CA PHE A 183 0.42 8.72 0.23
C PHE A 183 -0.95 9.20 0.71
N TYR A 184 -2.00 8.39 0.55
CA TYR A 184 -3.31 8.68 1.14
C TYR A 184 -3.15 8.98 2.65
N PRO A 185 -3.91 9.91 3.26
CA PRO A 185 -3.58 10.42 4.59
C PRO A 185 -3.46 9.35 5.68
N GLY A 186 -4.18 8.23 5.52
CA GLY A 186 -4.16 7.11 6.46
C GLY A 186 -2.94 6.18 6.38
N LYS A 187 -2.04 6.35 5.41
CA LYS A 187 -0.86 5.48 5.24
C LYS A 187 0.22 5.77 6.29
N ASN A 188 1.19 4.86 6.42
CA ASN A 188 2.35 5.05 7.29
C ASN A 188 3.10 6.34 6.96
N LEU A 189 3.25 6.64 5.67
CA LEU A 189 3.68 7.93 5.14
C LEU A 189 2.51 8.59 4.40
N GLY A 190 1.64 9.27 5.14
CA GLY A 190 0.45 9.93 4.57
C GLY A 190 0.62 11.43 4.31
N ALA A 191 0.22 11.89 3.13
CA ALA A 191 0.11 13.29 2.76
C ALA A 191 -1.09 13.96 3.49
N LEU A 192 -1.39 15.23 3.17
CA LEU A 192 -2.60 15.94 3.65
C LEU A 192 -3.73 15.93 2.61
N GLY A 193 -3.69 14.96 1.70
CA GLY A 193 -4.63 14.74 0.61
C GLY A 193 -4.25 13.48 -0.13
N ASP A 194 -4.67 13.35 -1.38
CA ASP A 194 -4.16 12.30 -2.26
C ASP A 194 -2.73 12.61 -2.70
N GLY A 195 -1.96 11.54 -2.87
CA GLY A 195 -0.59 11.57 -3.37
C GLY A 195 -0.13 10.14 -3.64
N GLY A 196 0.84 9.98 -4.52
CA GLY A 196 1.48 8.70 -4.78
C GLY A 196 2.87 8.86 -5.34
N ALA A 197 3.57 7.75 -5.47
CA ALA A 197 4.86 7.69 -6.15
C ALA A 197 5.02 6.36 -6.88
N VAL A 198 5.75 6.40 -7.97
CA VAL A 198 6.38 5.20 -8.56
C VAL A 198 7.86 5.25 -8.21
N VAL A 199 8.42 4.14 -7.74
CA VAL A 199 9.87 3.96 -7.65
C VAL A 199 10.31 2.82 -8.56
N THR A 200 11.50 2.95 -9.14
CA THR A 200 12.11 1.93 -10.01
C THR A 200 13.61 2.17 -10.14
N SER A 201 14.35 1.12 -10.47
CA SER A 201 15.76 1.20 -10.86
C SER A 201 15.96 1.20 -12.39
N ASP A 202 14.89 1.05 -13.18
CA ASP A 202 14.90 1.27 -14.62
C ASP A 202 14.65 2.75 -14.93
N LEU A 203 15.73 3.46 -15.25
CA LEU A 203 15.67 4.91 -15.55
C LEU A 203 14.85 5.21 -16.81
N ALA A 204 14.85 4.31 -17.81
CA ALA A 204 14.06 4.50 -19.02
C ALA A 204 12.56 4.33 -18.73
N LEU A 205 12.20 3.40 -17.85
CA LEU A 205 10.83 3.27 -17.34
C LEU A 205 10.43 4.51 -16.54
N ALA A 206 11.29 5.01 -15.64
CA ALA A 206 11.02 6.22 -14.85
C ALA A 206 10.75 7.44 -15.75
N GLU A 207 11.58 7.67 -16.78
CA GLU A 207 11.39 8.75 -17.74
C GLU A 207 10.09 8.61 -18.53
N ARG A 208 9.76 7.38 -18.95
CA ARG A 208 8.52 7.10 -19.66
C ARG A 208 7.30 7.37 -18.78
N ILE A 209 7.33 6.91 -17.53
CA ILE A 209 6.26 7.15 -16.54
C ILE A 209 6.09 8.65 -16.29
N ARG A 210 7.18 9.39 -16.04
CA ARG A 210 7.16 10.85 -15.84
C ARG A 210 6.55 11.58 -17.03
N SER A 211 6.88 11.13 -18.25
CA SER A 211 6.28 11.66 -19.47
C SER A 211 4.78 11.37 -19.52
N ILE A 212 4.34 10.11 -19.36
CA ILE A 212 2.91 9.72 -19.38
C ILE A 212 2.12 10.49 -18.32
N ALA A 213 2.64 10.60 -17.10
CA ALA A 213 2.07 11.32 -15.97
C ALA A 213 1.91 12.84 -16.21
N ASN A 214 2.66 13.38 -17.17
CA ASN A 214 2.63 14.78 -17.59
C ASN A 214 2.19 14.92 -19.05
N HIS A 215 1.02 14.36 -19.38
CA HIS A 215 0.40 14.41 -20.71
C HIS A 215 1.24 13.82 -21.85
N GLY A 216 2.13 12.87 -21.57
CA GLY A 216 3.05 12.30 -22.55
C GLY A 216 4.06 13.33 -23.09
N ARG A 217 4.34 14.38 -22.32
CA ARG A 217 5.21 15.49 -22.73
C ARG A 217 6.64 15.01 -23.03
N SER A 218 7.23 15.60 -24.07
CA SER A 218 8.62 15.37 -24.44
C SER A 218 9.59 15.94 -23.42
N ALA A 219 10.70 15.24 -23.16
CA ALA A 219 11.74 15.70 -22.24
C ALA A 219 12.50 16.92 -22.78
N THR A 220 12.60 17.07 -24.10
CA THR A 220 13.42 18.10 -24.75
C THR A 220 12.61 19.25 -25.34
N ALA A 221 11.29 19.07 -25.55
CA ALA A 221 10.42 20.06 -26.17
C ALA A 221 9.12 20.27 -25.37
N ARG A 222 9.03 21.39 -24.64
CA ARG A 222 7.95 21.69 -23.68
C ARG A 222 6.52 21.64 -24.26
N GLN A 223 6.35 21.94 -25.55
CA GLN A 223 5.06 21.97 -26.24
C GLN A 223 4.81 20.73 -27.10
N GLN A 224 5.72 19.75 -27.06
CA GLN A 224 5.61 18.50 -27.79
C GLN A 224 5.15 17.38 -26.86
N HIS A 225 4.31 16.50 -27.39
CA HIS A 225 3.76 15.35 -26.69
C HIS A 225 4.03 14.11 -27.54
N ASP A 226 4.95 13.26 -27.07
CA ASP A 226 5.49 12.12 -27.82
C ASP A 226 4.60 10.86 -27.72
N ARG A 227 3.65 10.87 -26.79
CA ARG A 227 2.73 9.78 -26.51
C ARG A 227 1.45 10.30 -25.87
N LEU A 228 0.42 9.48 -25.83
CA LEU A 228 -0.74 9.76 -24.99
C LEU A 228 -0.35 9.63 -23.52
N GLY A 229 -0.88 10.51 -22.69
CA GLY A 229 -0.68 10.50 -21.25
C GLY A 229 -1.87 11.09 -20.52
N ARG A 230 -1.67 11.45 -19.25
CA ARG A 230 -2.68 12.03 -18.38
C ARG A 230 -2.08 13.13 -17.51
N ASN A 231 -2.92 13.77 -16.70
CA ASN A 231 -2.46 14.65 -15.64
C ASN A 231 -2.46 13.88 -14.33
N SER A 232 -1.30 13.38 -13.91
CA SER A 232 -1.13 12.72 -12.62
C SER A 232 0.18 13.16 -12.00
N ARG A 233 0.14 14.09 -11.06
CA ARG A 233 1.34 14.71 -10.48
C ARG A 233 1.15 14.87 -8.99
N LEU A 234 2.25 14.76 -8.25
CA LEU A 234 2.29 15.12 -6.84
C LEU A 234 2.41 16.65 -6.72
N ASP A 235 1.51 17.27 -5.97
CA ASP A 235 1.56 18.71 -5.71
C ASP A 235 2.76 19.07 -4.80
N SER A 236 3.34 20.25 -5.01
CA SER A 236 4.50 20.72 -4.23
C SER A 236 4.19 20.84 -2.73
N ILE A 237 2.95 21.20 -2.38
CA ILE A 237 2.49 21.22 -0.98
C ILE A 237 2.53 19.82 -0.36
N GLN A 238 2.06 18.80 -1.10
CA GLN A 238 2.07 17.43 -0.59
C GLN A 238 3.50 16.90 -0.47
N ALA A 239 4.35 17.17 -1.47
CA ALA A 239 5.76 16.79 -1.43
C ALA A 239 6.52 17.42 -0.24
N ALA A 240 6.29 18.70 0.05
CA ALA A 240 6.89 19.39 1.19
C ALA A 240 6.46 18.76 2.54
N VAL A 241 5.18 18.40 2.69
CA VAL A 241 4.69 17.70 3.88
C VAL A 241 5.27 16.28 3.97
N LEU A 242 5.33 15.56 2.85
CA LEU A 242 5.85 14.21 2.81
C LEU A 242 7.34 14.17 3.16
N ALA A 243 8.13 15.16 2.75
CA ALA A 243 9.54 15.26 3.14
C ALA A 243 9.72 15.37 4.66
N VAL A 244 8.90 16.18 5.35
CA VAL A 244 8.90 16.26 6.83
C VAL A 244 8.53 14.91 7.45
N LYS A 245 7.49 14.26 6.94
CA LYS A 245 7.01 12.98 7.48
C LYS A 245 7.93 11.81 7.17
N LEU A 246 8.64 11.83 6.04
CA LEU A 246 9.61 10.81 5.66
C LEU A 246 10.74 10.73 6.70
N ALA A 247 11.23 11.87 7.18
CA ALA A 247 12.25 11.91 8.23
C ALA A 247 11.79 11.29 9.57
N ALA A 248 10.48 11.24 9.83
CA ALA A 248 9.89 10.67 11.03
C ALA A 248 9.33 9.24 10.83
N LEU A 249 9.36 8.72 9.59
CA LEU A 249 8.67 7.48 9.21
C LEU A 249 9.13 6.27 10.03
N ASP A 250 10.44 6.05 10.13
CA ASP A 250 11.00 4.89 10.84
C ASP A 250 10.65 4.90 12.32
N GLY A 251 10.68 6.08 12.96
CA GLY A 251 10.24 6.24 14.35
C GLY A 251 8.76 5.90 14.53
N GLY A 252 7.91 6.34 13.59
CA GLY A 252 6.49 6.00 13.60
C GLY A 252 6.20 4.52 13.34
N ASN A 253 6.97 3.88 12.45
CA ASN A 253 6.90 2.46 12.18
C ASN A 253 7.33 1.63 13.41
N ALA A 254 8.39 2.04 14.11
CA ALA A 254 8.82 1.40 15.36
C ALA A 254 7.75 1.48 16.46
N GLN A 255 7.05 2.62 16.58
CA GLN A 255 5.93 2.78 17.51
C GLN A 255 4.76 1.83 17.17
N ARG A 256 4.42 1.70 15.88
CA ARG A 256 3.40 0.72 15.42
C ARG A 256 3.82 -0.72 15.72
N ALA A 257 5.10 -1.07 15.54
CA ALA A 257 5.61 -2.38 15.88
C ALA A 257 5.51 -2.70 17.39
N ALA A 258 5.83 -1.72 18.26
CA ALA A 258 5.66 -1.87 19.70
C ALA A 258 4.19 -2.05 20.10
N ALA A 259 3.27 -1.32 19.46
CA ALA A 259 1.84 -1.48 19.67
C ALA A 259 1.35 -2.87 19.22
N MET A 260 1.83 -3.38 18.09
CA MET A 260 1.48 -4.73 17.65
C MET A 260 2.07 -5.81 18.55
N ALA A 261 3.26 -5.62 19.10
CA ALA A 261 3.83 -6.52 20.11
C ALA A 261 2.93 -6.61 21.35
N THR A 262 2.42 -5.46 21.82
CA THR A 262 1.44 -5.41 22.93
C THR A 262 0.17 -6.18 22.58
N TYR A 263 -0.39 -6.01 21.37
CA TYR A 263 -1.52 -6.82 20.93
C TYR A 263 -1.19 -8.32 20.95
N ARG A 264 -0.07 -8.74 20.36
CA ARG A 264 0.31 -10.16 20.30
C ARG A 264 0.45 -10.81 21.67
N GLU A 265 0.88 -10.05 22.69
CA GLU A 265 0.97 -10.53 24.06
C GLU A 265 -0.40 -10.66 24.74
N LEU A 266 -1.32 -9.72 24.49
CA LEU A 266 -2.55 -9.56 25.26
C LEU A 266 -3.81 -10.10 24.57
N LEU A 267 -3.74 -10.38 23.26
CA LEU A 267 -4.87 -10.87 22.48
C LEU A 267 -5.44 -12.15 23.12
N PRO A 268 -6.76 -12.24 23.32
CA PRO A 268 -7.38 -13.42 23.90
C PRO A 268 -7.45 -14.58 22.90
N ASP A 269 -7.63 -15.78 23.43
CA ASP A 269 -7.95 -16.96 22.62
C ASP A 269 -9.17 -16.70 21.72
N GLY A 270 -9.14 -17.21 20.49
CA GLY A 270 -10.17 -16.96 19.49
C GLY A 270 -9.98 -15.67 18.68
N CYS A 271 -9.01 -14.82 19.04
CA CYS A 271 -8.58 -13.67 18.24
C CYS A 271 -7.18 -13.89 17.65
N VAL A 272 -7.11 -14.28 16.37
CA VAL A 272 -5.84 -14.70 15.75
C VAL A 272 -5.26 -13.57 14.90
N PRO A 273 -4.10 -12.98 15.24
CA PRO A 273 -3.47 -11.97 14.39
C PRO A 273 -2.93 -12.59 13.10
N VAL A 274 -2.91 -11.82 12.01
CA VAL A 274 -2.20 -12.24 10.79
C VAL A 274 -0.72 -12.51 11.10
N SER A 275 -0.18 -13.59 10.53
CA SER A 275 1.18 -14.06 10.78
C SER A 275 2.22 -13.14 10.15
N VAL A 276 3.39 -13.08 10.79
CA VAL A 276 4.59 -12.47 10.21
C VAL A 276 5.41 -13.58 9.55
N ARG A 277 5.81 -13.42 8.29
CA ARG A 277 6.67 -14.41 7.63
C ARG A 277 8.09 -14.35 8.23
N PRO A 278 8.82 -15.48 8.25
CA PRO A 278 10.26 -15.42 8.51
C PRO A 278 10.94 -14.44 7.54
N GLY A 279 11.86 -13.62 8.05
CA GLY A 279 12.58 -12.62 7.25
C GLY A 279 11.82 -11.31 6.99
N ALA A 280 10.52 -11.25 7.30
CA ALA A 280 9.73 -10.04 7.11
C ALA A 280 9.81 -9.08 8.30
N GLU A 281 9.96 -7.79 8.02
CA GLU A 281 9.90 -6.69 8.99
C GLU A 281 8.72 -5.77 8.65
N PRO A 282 7.52 -6.06 9.17
CA PRO A 282 6.31 -5.32 8.83
C PRO A 282 6.23 -3.96 9.51
N VAL A 283 5.60 -3.00 8.83
CA VAL A 283 5.35 -1.64 9.32
C VAL A 283 3.95 -1.43 9.90
N TYR A 284 3.14 -2.49 9.91
CA TYR A 284 1.81 -2.54 10.54
C TYR A 284 0.93 -1.33 10.15
N HIS A 285 0.69 -1.16 8.85
CA HIS A 285 -0.33 -0.23 8.37
C HIS A 285 -1.68 -0.51 9.04
N LEU A 286 -1.98 -1.80 9.23
CA LEU A 286 -3.17 -2.28 9.92
C LEU A 286 -2.80 -3.39 10.91
N ALA A 287 -3.45 -3.39 12.09
CA ALA A 287 -3.43 -4.50 13.03
C ALA A 287 -4.60 -5.44 12.73
N VAL A 288 -4.40 -6.40 11.83
CA VAL A 288 -5.46 -7.31 11.37
C VAL A 288 -5.48 -8.58 12.22
N VAL A 289 -6.68 -8.92 12.70
CA VAL A 289 -6.98 -10.16 13.40
C VAL A 289 -8.12 -10.90 12.69
N GLN A 290 -8.22 -12.20 12.92
CA GLN A 290 -9.32 -13.05 12.49
C GLN A 290 -10.12 -13.52 13.71
N VAL A 291 -11.44 -13.34 13.66
CA VAL A 291 -12.41 -13.79 14.67
C VAL A 291 -13.56 -14.52 14.00
N ASP A 292 -14.22 -15.45 14.71
CA ASP A 292 -15.33 -16.23 14.13
C ASP A 292 -16.63 -15.41 13.99
N ASP A 293 -17.04 -14.69 15.05
CA ASP A 293 -18.22 -13.78 15.03
C ASP A 293 -17.79 -12.32 15.01
N ARG A 294 -17.33 -11.85 13.84
CA ARG A 294 -16.92 -10.45 13.65
C ARG A 294 -18.02 -9.45 14.02
N ARG A 295 -19.30 -9.79 13.80
CA ARG A 295 -20.41 -8.89 14.08
C ARG A 295 -20.50 -8.63 15.58
N ARG A 296 -20.52 -9.68 16.40
CA ARG A 296 -20.53 -9.56 17.87
C ARG A 296 -19.31 -8.79 18.39
N VAL A 297 -18.13 -9.07 17.85
CA VAL A 297 -16.89 -8.37 18.22
C VAL A 297 -16.97 -6.88 17.89
N GLY A 298 -17.42 -6.53 16.67
CA GLY A 298 -17.61 -5.14 16.25
C GLY A 298 -18.58 -4.38 17.15
N GLU A 299 -19.74 -4.98 17.47
CA GLU A 299 -20.74 -4.40 18.38
C GLU A 299 -20.16 -4.11 19.78
N ALA A 300 -19.31 -5.01 20.29
CA ALA A 300 -18.65 -4.81 21.59
C ALA A 300 -17.61 -3.67 21.55
N LEU A 301 -16.82 -3.57 20.48
CA LEU A 301 -15.85 -2.48 20.29
C LEU A 301 -16.56 -1.12 20.16
N ASP A 302 -17.66 -1.06 19.40
CA ASP A 302 -18.48 0.14 19.25
C ASP A 302 -19.07 0.59 20.59
N ALA A 303 -19.65 -0.35 21.36
CA ALA A 303 -20.19 -0.06 22.70
C ALA A 303 -19.11 0.46 23.67
N ALA A 304 -17.86 0.05 23.48
CA ALA A 304 -16.71 0.54 24.25
C ALA A 304 -16.10 1.86 23.71
N GLY A 305 -16.57 2.39 22.59
CA GLY A 305 -16.00 3.59 21.96
C GLY A 305 -14.59 3.34 21.39
N ILE A 306 -14.36 2.15 20.85
CA ILE A 306 -13.12 1.71 20.20
C ILE A 306 -13.38 1.63 18.70
N GLY A 307 -12.62 2.39 17.91
CA GLY A 307 -12.70 2.34 16.45
C GLY A 307 -12.11 1.04 15.90
N TRP A 308 -12.71 0.51 14.84
CA TRP A 308 -12.25 -0.67 14.13
C TRP A 308 -12.60 -0.56 12.65
N GLY A 309 -12.07 -1.46 11.83
CA GLY A 309 -12.33 -1.48 10.38
C GLY A 309 -12.31 -2.88 9.79
N VAL A 310 -12.60 -2.97 8.48
CA VAL A 310 -12.54 -4.23 7.72
C VAL A 310 -11.87 -3.98 6.37
N HIS A 311 -10.81 -4.72 6.09
CA HIS A 311 -9.97 -4.54 4.89
C HIS A 311 -9.64 -5.92 4.28
N TYR A 312 -10.50 -6.56 3.49
CA TYR A 312 -11.76 -6.05 2.93
C TYR A 312 -12.92 -7.04 3.11
N PRO A 313 -14.17 -6.56 3.24
CA PRO A 313 -15.33 -7.42 3.48
C PRO A 313 -15.77 -8.22 2.25
N ILE A 314 -15.31 -7.83 1.06
CA ILE A 314 -15.61 -8.49 -0.22
C ILE A 314 -14.28 -8.63 -0.98
N PRO A 315 -13.81 -9.87 -1.24
CA PRO A 315 -12.62 -10.10 -2.06
C PRO A 315 -12.79 -9.54 -3.48
N CYS A 316 -11.70 -9.14 -4.12
CA CYS A 316 -11.74 -8.50 -5.43
C CYS A 316 -12.45 -9.35 -6.50
N HIS A 317 -12.22 -10.65 -6.57
CA HIS A 317 -12.88 -11.54 -7.56
C HIS A 317 -14.41 -11.64 -7.39
N ARG A 318 -14.95 -11.17 -6.25
CA ARG A 318 -16.39 -11.10 -5.97
C ARG A 318 -16.97 -9.69 -6.17
N GLN A 319 -16.15 -8.70 -6.50
CA GLN A 319 -16.62 -7.35 -6.79
C GLN A 319 -17.37 -7.32 -8.13
N PRO A 320 -18.60 -6.75 -8.18
CA PRO A 320 -19.35 -6.63 -9.44
C PRO A 320 -18.60 -5.86 -10.53
N ALA A 321 -17.73 -4.92 -10.15
CA ALA A 321 -16.94 -4.10 -11.06
C ALA A 321 -16.05 -4.91 -12.02
N PHE A 322 -15.62 -6.11 -11.63
CA PHE A 322 -14.76 -6.97 -12.47
C PHE A 322 -15.52 -8.08 -13.20
N GLY A 323 -16.84 -8.14 -13.05
CA GLY A 323 -17.63 -9.32 -13.43
C GLY A 323 -17.33 -10.48 -12.47
N ILE A 324 -18.25 -10.77 -11.56
CA ILE A 324 -18.08 -11.76 -10.49
C ILE A 324 -17.49 -13.06 -11.05
N SER A 325 -16.27 -13.41 -10.63
CA SER A 325 -15.60 -14.63 -11.08
C SER A 325 -16.32 -15.87 -10.58
N ARG A 326 -16.31 -16.93 -11.37
CA ARG A 326 -16.79 -18.26 -10.97
C ARG A 326 -15.76 -19.03 -10.15
N ASP A 327 -14.51 -18.59 -10.16
CA ASP A 327 -13.42 -19.24 -9.45
C ASP A 327 -13.67 -19.24 -7.93
N ARG A 328 -13.15 -20.27 -7.27
CA ARG A 328 -13.17 -20.41 -5.82
C ARG A 328 -11.79 -20.04 -5.31
N LEU A 329 -11.72 -18.98 -4.53
CA LEU A 329 -10.50 -18.54 -3.83
C LEU A 329 -10.80 -18.65 -2.32
N PRO A 330 -10.82 -19.88 -1.78
CA PRO A 330 -11.40 -20.19 -0.48
C PRO A 330 -10.72 -19.46 0.68
N VAL A 331 -9.41 -19.19 0.60
CA VAL A 331 -8.71 -18.51 1.69
C VAL A 331 -9.15 -17.06 1.75
N ALA A 332 -9.12 -16.33 0.64
CA ALA A 332 -9.60 -14.95 0.56
C ALA A 332 -11.09 -14.84 0.95
N GLU A 333 -11.94 -15.76 0.49
CA GLU A 333 -13.38 -15.79 0.82
C GLU A 333 -13.62 -16.02 2.32
N ARG A 334 -12.89 -16.96 2.93
CA ARG A 334 -12.96 -17.23 4.36
C ARG A 334 -12.45 -16.05 5.18
N ALA A 335 -11.33 -15.45 4.77
CA ALA A 335 -10.73 -14.30 5.44
C ALA A 335 -11.68 -13.09 5.43
N ALA A 336 -12.33 -12.80 4.31
CA ALA A 336 -13.27 -11.67 4.19
C ALA A 336 -14.47 -11.74 5.16
N GLY A 337 -14.82 -12.93 5.66
CA GLY A 337 -15.83 -13.11 6.71
C GLY A 337 -15.31 -12.91 8.14
N ARG A 338 -13.99 -13.04 8.36
CA ARG A 338 -13.36 -13.17 9.68
C ARG A 338 -12.45 -12.01 10.06
N ILE A 339 -11.88 -11.31 9.08
CA ILE A 339 -10.91 -10.25 9.35
C ILE A 339 -11.55 -9.02 9.97
N LEU A 340 -10.85 -8.45 10.95
CA LEU A 340 -11.17 -7.20 11.63
C LEU A 340 -9.85 -6.46 11.89
N SER A 341 -9.83 -5.16 11.64
CA SER A 341 -8.68 -4.29 11.88
C SER A 341 -8.87 -3.53 13.19
N LEU A 342 -7.95 -3.73 14.14
CA LEU A 342 -7.91 -3.03 15.41
C LEU A 342 -7.29 -1.62 15.26
N PRO A 343 -7.48 -0.71 16.24
CA PRO A 343 -6.76 0.55 16.30
C PRO A 343 -5.27 0.38 16.09
N MET A 344 -4.68 1.19 15.20
CA MET A 344 -3.26 1.13 14.91
C MET A 344 -2.76 2.50 14.41
N SER A 345 -1.98 3.18 15.25
CA SER A 345 -1.30 4.44 14.95
C SER A 345 0.05 4.52 15.70
N PRO A 346 0.97 5.40 15.29
CA PRO A 346 2.20 5.64 16.05
C PRO A 346 1.93 6.20 17.46
N THR A 347 0.78 6.85 17.65
CA THR A 347 0.35 7.42 18.93
C THR A 347 -0.44 6.47 19.83
N LEU A 348 -0.67 5.22 19.39
CA LEU A 348 -1.42 4.24 20.16
C LEU A 348 -0.63 3.81 21.40
N ARG A 349 -1.18 4.09 22.58
CA ARG A 349 -0.53 3.75 23.86
C ARG A 349 -0.83 2.32 24.29
N ALA A 350 0.07 1.76 25.11
CA ALA A 350 -0.08 0.41 25.67
C ALA A 350 -1.38 0.23 26.49
N ASP A 351 -1.80 1.24 27.27
CA ASP A 351 -3.07 1.20 28.02
C ASP A 351 -4.30 1.16 27.11
N GLN A 352 -4.23 1.79 25.92
CA GLN A 352 -5.29 1.74 24.93
C GLN A 352 -5.34 0.37 24.25
N ALA A 353 -4.19 -0.19 23.85
CA ALA A 353 -4.11 -1.53 23.27
C ALA A 353 -4.59 -2.62 24.25
N ALA A 354 -4.18 -2.55 25.51
CA ALA A 354 -4.65 -3.47 26.56
C ALA A 354 -6.17 -3.40 26.72
N ARG A 355 -6.75 -2.19 26.74
CA ARG A 355 -8.20 -2.01 26.80
C ARG A 355 -8.93 -2.61 25.60
N VAL A 356 -8.36 -2.53 24.39
CA VAL A 356 -8.93 -3.23 23.22
C VAL A 356 -8.94 -4.74 23.46
N CYS A 357 -7.84 -5.33 23.92
CA CYS A 357 -7.78 -6.76 24.25
C CYS A 357 -8.76 -7.18 25.35
N ASP A 358 -8.99 -6.35 26.36
CA ASP A 358 -9.97 -6.62 27.42
C ASP A 358 -11.40 -6.68 26.87
N VAL A 359 -11.76 -5.76 25.97
CA VAL A 359 -13.08 -5.77 25.30
C VAL A 359 -13.21 -6.99 24.40
N LEU A 360 -12.16 -7.36 23.66
CA LEU A 360 -12.14 -8.58 22.85
C LEU A 360 -12.39 -9.83 23.70
N ARG A 361 -11.77 -9.91 24.89
CA ARG A 361 -11.91 -11.06 25.81
C ARG A 361 -13.34 -11.25 26.32
N GLY A 362 -14.10 -10.17 26.48
CA GLY A 362 -15.51 -10.25 26.84
C GLY A 362 -16.45 -10.54 25.66
N ALA A 363 -15.99 -10.33 24.43
CA ALA A 363 -16.80 -10.45 23.22
C ALA A 363 -16.68 -11.82 22.52
N LEU A 364 -15.57 -12.53 22.72
CA LEU A 364 -15.33 -13.89 22.19
C LEU A 364 -16.01 -14.95 23.06
#